data_AF-A0A922Y4B7-F1
#
_entry.id   AF-A0A922Y4B7-F1
#
_cell.length_a   1.000
_cell.length_b   1.000
_cell.length_c   1.000
_cell.angle_alpha   90.00
_cell.angle_beta   90.00
_cell.angle_gamma   90.00
#
_symmetry.space_group_name_H-M   'P 1'
#
loop_
_entity.id
_entity.type
_entity.pdbx_description
1 polymer ?
#
loop_
_entity_poly.entity_id
_entity_poly.type
_entity_poly.pdbx_seq_one_letter_code
_entity_poly.pdbx_strand_id
1 'polypeptide(L)'
;MSILLSRARDGHCRWIVCEGVQPRRGEPIDIFGGRRVCGEPTIWPTSYCAEHCLRVYAAAPAVRDPIDFTSRSAPPAFDRQPELTEIFG
;
A
#
# COMPACT_ATOMS: atom_id res chain seq x y z
N MET A 1 15.04 -14.24 -3.35
CA MET A 1 14.35 -15.51 -3.71
C MET A 1 12.84 -15.34 -3.62
N SER A 2 12.03 -15.58 -4.67
CA SER A 2 10.59 -15.24 -4.63
C SER A 2 9.70 -16.28 -3.93
N ILE A 3 8.66 -15.82 -3.22
CA ILE A 3 7.70 -16.67 -2.49
C ILE A 3 6.26 -16.39 -2.96
N LEU A 4 5.33 -17.32 -2.71
CA LEU A 4 3.90 -17.07 -2.93
C LEU A 4 3.40 -15.97 -1.99
N LEU A 5 2.52 -15.09 -2.49
CA LEU A 5 1.93 -14.03 -1.69
C LEU A 5 1.17 -14.59 -0.47
N SER A 6 0.48 -15.72 -0.62
CA SER A 6 -0.19 -16.44 0.48
C SER A 6 0.76 -16.94 1.58
N ARG A 7 2.07 -17.00 1.33
CA ARG A 7 3.10 -17.41 2.30
C ARG A 7 3.90 -16.24 2.86
N ALA A 8 3.68 -15.01 2.37
CA ALA A 8 4.38 -13.84 2.86
C ALA A 8 3.89 -13.45 4.26
N ARG A 9 4.83 -13.23 5.20
CA ARG A 9 4.56 -12.74 6.56
C ARG A 9 4.89 -11.24 6.63
N ASP A 10 4.62 -10.60 7.75
CA ASP A 10 4.80 -9.15 7.92
C ASP A 10 6.25 -8.66 7.74
N GLY A 11 7.24 -9.54 7.93
CA GLY A 11 8.65 -9.23 7.67
C GLY A 11 9.14 -9.50 6.24
N HIS A 12 8.26 -9.86 5.30
CA HIS A 12 8.63 -10.19 3.92
C HIS A 12 8.25 -9.10 2.93
N CYS A 13 9.19 -8.78 2.03
CA CYS A 13 9.02 -7.80 0.97
C CYS A 13 7.87 -8.19 0.05
N ARG A 14 6.89 -7.28 -0.08
CA ARG A 14 5.65 -7.49 -0.84
C ARG A 14 5.72 -7.08 -2.31
N TRP A 15 6.92 -6.78 -2.83
CA TRP A 15 7.08 -6.42 -4.24
C TRP A 15 6.68 -7.59 -5.16
N ILE A 16 5.71 -7.38 -6.06
CA ILE A 16 5.25 -8.41 -7.00
C ILE A 16 6.34 -8.65 -8.06
N VAL A 17 6.76 -9.90 -8.21
CA VAL A 17 7.84 -10.30 -9.15
C VAL A 17 7.32 -11.11 -10.35
N CYS A 18 6.12 -11.67 -10.29
CA CYS A 18 5.47 -12.33 -11.42
C CYS A 18 3.96 -12.05 -11.41
N GLU A 19 3.39 -11.81 -12.60
CA GLU A 19 1.96 -11.95 -12.84
C GLU A 19 1.60 -13.43 -12.64
N GLY A 20 0.46 -13.72 -12.00
CA GLY A 20 0.15 -15.03 -11.42
C GLY A 20 0.45 -16.22 -12.33
N VAL A 21 1.13 -17.23 -11.80
CA VAL A 21 1.38 -18.47 -12.55
C VAL A 21 0.05 -19.22 -12.66
N GLN A 22 -0.35 -19.59 -13.88
CA GLN A 22 -1.52 -20.46 -14.06
C GLN A 22 -1.29 -21.77 -13.28
N PRO A 23 -2.20 -22.12 -12.36
CA PRO A 23 -2.11 -23.36 -11.61
C PRO A 23 -2.17 -24.55 -12.58
N ARG A 24 -1.37 -25.59 -12.33
CA ARG A 24 -1.43 -26.80 -13.16
C ARG A 24 -2.76 -27.51 -12.92
N ARG A 25 -3.19 -28.32 -13.90
CA ARG A 25 -4.46 -29.04 -13.82
C ARG A 25 -4.53 -29.90 -12.55
N GLY A 26 -5.43 -29.56 -11.64
CA GLY A 26 -5.62 -30.25 -10.35
C GLY A 26 -4.90 -29.64 -9.15
N GLU A 27 -4.09 -28.59 -9.34
CA GLU A 27 -3.52 -27.83 -8.23
C GLU A 27 -4.54 -26.83 -7.67
N PRO A 28 -4.69 -26.73 -6.33
CA PRO A 28 -5.53 -25.71 -5.73
C PRO A 28 -4.96 -24.33 -6.04
N ILE A 29 -5.82 -23.47 -6.58
CA ILE A 29 -5.50 -22.07 -6.82
C ILE A 29 -5.36 -21.40 -5.45
N ASP A 30 -4.18 -20.85 -5.17
CA ASP A 30 -4.00 -19.96 -4.03
C ASP A 30 -4.99 -18.79 -4.13
N ILE A 31 -5.53 -18.29 -3.01
CA ILE A 31 -6.50 -17.17 -3.01
C ILE A 31 -5.99 -15.92 -3.74
N PHE A 32 -4.69 -15.79 -3.92
CA PHE A 32 -4.03 -14.73 -4.68
C PHE A 32 -3.67 -15.14 -6.12
N GLY A 33 -4.16 -16.25 -6.65
CA GLY A 33 -4.00 -16.65 -8.04
C GLY A 33 -2.56 -17.00 -8.42
N GLY A 34 -1.77 -17.55 -7.49
CA GLY A 34 -0.37 -17.92 -7.74
C GLY A 34 0.58 -16.71 -7.82
N ARG A 35 0.14 -15.53 -7.35
CA ARG A 35 0.98 -14.32 -7.33
C ARG A 35 2.19 -14.52 -6.42
N ARG A 36 3.35 -14.07 -6.88
CA ARG A 36 4.62 -14.18 -6.14
C ARG A 36 5.17 -12.80 -5.79
N VAL A 37 5.77 -12.74 -4.62
CA VAL A 37 6.46 -11.56 -4.10
C VAL A 37 7.95 -11.81 -3.92
N CYS A 38 8.71 -10.72 -3.84
CA CYS A 38 10.16 -10.73 -3.63
C CYS A 38 10.55 -11.57 -2.42
N GLY A 39 9.84 -11.47 -1.30
CA GLY A 39 10.02 -12.34 -0.13
C GLY A 39 11.24 -12.04 0.75
N GLU A 40 12.18 -11.20 0.30
CA GLU A 40 13.33 -10.76 1.10
C GLU A 40 12.91 -10.01 2.38
N PRO A 41 13.73 -9.98 3.43
CA PRO A 41 13.42 -9.23 4.65
C PRO A 41 13.10 -7.75 4.38
N THR A 42 12.02 -7.26 4.99
CA THR A 42 11.63 -5.86 4.90
C THR A 42 12.52 -4.96 5.76
N ILE A 43 12.65 -3.70 5.35
CA ILE A 43 13.23 -2.65 6.18
C ILE A 43 12.08 -1.88 6.83
N TRP A 44 12.04 -1.88 8.16
CA TRP A 44 11.06 -1.09 8.91
C TRP A 44 11.23 0.41 8.63
N PRO A 45 10.16 1.21 8.45
CA PRO A 45 8.73 0.86 8.61
C PRO A 45 8.04 0.44 7.30
N THR A 46 8.78 0.01 6.28
CA THR A 46 8.23 -0.26 4.94
C THR A 46 7.83 -1.72 4.75
N SER A 47 6.98 -1.98 3.75
CA SER A 47 6.65 -3.35 3.29
C SER A 47 7.65 -3.91 2.27
N TYR A 48 8.82 -3.28 2.10
CA TYR A 48 9.78 -3.61 1.04
C TYR A 48 11.20 -3.82 1.59
N CYS A 49 12.03 -4.56 0.85
CA CYS A 49 13.47 -4.64 1.11
C CYS A 49 14.19 -3.40 0.55
N ALA A 50 15.48 -3.19 0.89
CA ALA A 50 16.28 -2.04 0.45
C ALA A 50 16.15 -1.73 -1.05
N GLU A 51 16.35 -2.76 -1.88
CA GLU A 51 16.31 -2.60 -3.34
C GLU A 51 14.95 -2.09 -3.83
N HIS A 52 13.87 -2.70 -3.35
CA HIS A 52 12.52 -2.33 -3.77
C HIS A 52 12.06 -1.00 -3.15
N CYS A 53 12.54 -0.65 -1.95
CA CYS A 53 12.37 0.69 -1.40
C CYS A 53 12.97 1.75 -2.33
N LEU A 54 14.17 1.54 -2.86
CA LEU A 54 14.78 2.48 -3.80
C LEU A 54 13.93 2.61 -5.07
N ARG A 55 13.41 1.51 -5.61
CA ARG A 55 12.54 1.57 -6.80
C ARG A 55 11.24 2.33 -6.55
N VAL A 56 10.62 2.17 -5.37
CA VAL A 56 9.39 2.88 -5.00
C VAL A 56 9.66 4.35 -4.68
N TYR A 57 10.63 4.61 -3.80
CA TYR A 57 10.80 5.91 -3.16
C TYR A 57 11.91 6.76 -3.74
N ALA A 58 12.94 6.19 -4.40
CA ALA A 58 13.94 7.02 -5.07
C ALA A 58 13.36 7.74 -6.30
N ALA A 59 12.25 7.24 -6.86
CA ALA A 59 11.48 7.90 -7.90
C ALA A 59 10.45 8.91 -7.35
N ALA A 60 10.23 8.97 -6.03
CA ALA A 60 9.30 9.94 -5.46
C ALA A 60 9.96 11.32 -5.49
N PRO A 61 9.31 12.36 -6.06
CA PRO A 61 9.79 13.72 -5.88
C PRO A 61 9.87 13.99 -4.37
N ALA A 62 10.95 14.64 -3.93
CA ALA A 62 11.12 15.02 -2.54
C ALA A 62 10.03 16.03 -2.17
N VAL A 63 8.86 15.55 -1.74
CA VAL A 63 7.84 16.40 -1.14
C VAL A 63 8.39 16.81 0.22
N ARG A 64 9.03 17.97 0.23
CA ARG A 64 9.51 18.67 1.43
C ARG A 64 8.54 19.78 1.80
N ASP A 65 7.25 19.49 1.79
CA ASP A 65 6.33 20.36 2.50
C ASP A 65 6.30 19.86 3.95
N PRO A 66 6.90 20.58 4.92
CA PRO A 66 6.66 20.27 6.32
C PRO A 66 5.15 20.32 6.51
N ILE A 67 4.56 19.19 6.88
CA ILE A 67 3.17 19.14 7.30
C ILE A 67 3.08 20.03 8.53
N ASP A 68 2.58 21.25 8.33
CA ASP A 68 2.42 22.21 9.39
C ASP A 68 1.21 21.80 10.25
N PHE A 69 1.45 20.92 11.22
CA PHE A 69 0.48 20.54 12.24
C PHE A 69 0.07 21.73 13.14
N THR A 70 0.77 22.87 13.06
CA THR A 70 0.42 24.09 13.80
C THR A 70 -0.59 24.97 13.06
N SER A 71 -0.91 24.64 11.80
CA SER A 71 -2.08 25.18 11.13
C SER A 71 -3.34 24.62 11.81
N ARG A 72 -3.75 25.31 12.88
CA ARG A 72 -5.13 25.28 13.38
C ARG A 72 -6.03 25.56 12.19
N SER A 73 -6.55 24.51 11.56
CA SER A 73 -7.76 24.61 10.76
C SER A 73 -8.82 25.08 11.73
N ALA A 74 -9.10 26.39 11.74
CA ALA A 74 -10.29 26.88 12.39
C ALA A 74 -11.46 26.07 11.81
N PRO A 75 -12.39 25.56 12.63
CA PRO A 75 -13.60 24.97 12.11
C PRO A 75 -14.21 25.95 11.10
N PRO A 76 -14.68 25.49 9.92
CA PRO A 76 -15.37 26.38 9.00
C PRO A 76 -16.51 27.06 9.77
N ALA A 77 -16.60 28.37 9.63
CA ALA A 77 -17.59 29.15 10.36
C ALA A 77 -19.01 28.63 10.01
N PHE A 78 -19.89 28.55 11.02
CA PHE A 78 -21.22 27.94 10.90
C PHE A 78 -22.10 28.57 9.82
N ASP A 79 -21.87 29.85 9.51
CA ASP A 79 -22.51 30.62 8.44
C ASP A 79 -22.11 30.16 7.02
N ARG A 80 -21.08 29.33 6.88
CA ARG A 80 -20.60 28.80 5.59
C ARG A 80 -20.89 27.31 5.40
N GLN A 81 -21.57 26.68 6.36
CA GLN A 81 -22.00 25.29 6.18
C GLN A 81 -23.27 25.31 5.31
N PRO A 82 -23.28 24.65 4.14
CA PRO A 82 -24.51 24.49 3.39
C PRO A 82 -25.52 23.80 4.30
N GLU A 83 -26.71 24.39 4.45
CA GLU A 83 -27.79 23.80 5.22
C GLU A 83 -28.00 22.37 4.70
N LEU A 84 -27.80 21.38 5.58
CA LEU A 84 -28.15 19.98 5.33
C LEU A 84 -29.68 19.85 5.35
N THR A 85 -30.35 20.54 4.43
CA THR A 85 -31.75 20.29 4.13
C THR A 85 -31.84 18.99 3.33
N GLU A 86 -32.42 17.99 3.98
CA GLU A 86 -33.15 16.88 3.34
C GLU A 86 -32.30 15.77 2.70
N ILE A 87 -31.67 14.92 3.53
CA ILE A 87 -31.33 13.53 3.13
C ILE A 87 -32.41 12.53 3.62
N PHE A 88 -33.44 13.02 4.31
CA PHE A 88 -34.59 12.23 4.75
C PHE A 88 -35.90 12.93 4.33
N GLY A 89 -36.11 13.03 3.02
CA GLY A 89 -37.40 13.31 2.39
C GLY A 89 -37.77 12.16 1.47
#